data_AF-A0A0L0F652-F1
#
_entry.id   AF-A0A0L0F652-F1
#
_cell.length_a   1.000
_cell.length_b   1.000
_cell.length_c   1.000
_cell.angle_alpha   90.00
_cell.angle_beta   90.00
_cell.angle_gamma   90.00
#
_symmetry.space_group_name_H-M   'P 1'
#
loop_
_entity.id
_entity.type
_entity.pdbx_description
1 polymer ?
#
loop_
_entity_poly.entity_id
_entity_poly.type
_entity_poly.pdbx_seq_one_letter_code
_entity_poly.pdbx_strand_id
1 'polypeptide(L)' 'MAHITRARPNVLITGTPGTGKTTTAETMAKDLNMTHLCVGDIIKRDGLAGEWDEQYQTNVLDEEGEDS' A
#
# COMPACT_ATOMS: atom_id res chain seq x y z
N MET A 1 -31.19 -1.84 3.84
CA MET A 1 -29.77 -2.19 4.04
C MET A 1 -29.21 -1.24 5.09
N ALA A 2 -28.69 -1.74 6.20
CA ALA A 2 -28.08 -0.87 7.21
C ALA A 2 -26.73 -0.36 6.67
N HIS A 3 -26.57 0.96 6.58
CA HIS A 3 -25.26 1.56 6.30
C HIS A 3 -24.35 1.29 7.50
N ILE A 4 -23.31 0.47 7.30
CA ILE A 4 -22.23 0.31 8.27
C ILE A 4 -21.37 1.56 8.20
N THR A 5 -21.63 2.52 9.09
CA THR A 5 -20.79 3.71 9.23
C THR A 5 -19.52 3.31 9.98
N ARG A 6 -18.38 3.34 9.30
CA ARG A 6 -17.09 3.08 9.95
C ARG A 6 -16.78 4.21 10.92
N ALA A 7 -16.34 3.86 12.14
CA ALA A 7 -15.92 4.84 13.14
C ALA A 7 -14.64 5.60 12.73
N ARG A 8 -13.83 5.04 11.82
CA ARG A 8 -12.55 5.61 11.36
C ARG A 8 -12.37 5.39 9.85
N PRO A 9 -11.74 6.33 9.13
CA PRO A 9 -11.47 6.18 7.70
C PRO A 9 -10.27 5.25 7.44
N ASN A 10 -10.22 4.70 6.22
CA ASN A 10 -8.99 4.17 5.63
C ASN A 10 -8.37 5.26 4.76
N VAL A 11 -7.04 5.37 4.78
CA VAL A 11 -6.31 6.44 4.08
C VAL A 11 -5.30 5.81 3.14
N LEU A 12 -5.35 6.19 1.87
CA LEU A 12 -4.35 5.83 0.86
C LEU A 12 -3.41 7.02 0.65
N ILE A 13 -2.11 6.81 0.84
CA ILE A 13 -1.07 7.80 0.58
C ILE A 13 -0.28 7.34 -0.65
N THR A 14 -0.39 8.10 -1.74
CA THR A 14 0.24 7.81 -3.03
C THR A 14 0.97 9.05 -3.57
N GLY A 15 1.76 8.88 -4.62
CA GLY A 15 2.61 9.92 -5.21
C GLY A 15 3.96 9.37 -5.66
N THR A 16 4.70 10.15 -6.45
CA THR A 16 5.99 9.74 -7.04
C THR A 16 7.00 9.32 -5.96
N PRO A 17 7.92 8.39 -6.26
CA PRO A 17 9.00 8.00 -5.33
C PRO A 17 9.77 9.21 -4.78
N GLY A 18 10.19 9.16 -3.53
CA GLY A 18 10.98 10.23 -2.89
C GLY A 18 10.19 11.41 -2.30
N THR A 19 8.87 11.49 -2.48
CA THR A 19 8.04 12.62 -1.98
C THR A 19 7.70 12.57 -0.48
N GLY A 20 8.26 11.64 0.29
CA GLY A 20 8.07 11.56 1.74
C GLY A 20 6.84 10.77 2.23
N LYS A 21 6.14 10.05 1.35
CA LYS A 21 4.93 9.26 1.66
C LYS A 21 5.06 8.37 2.90
N THR A 22 6.12 7.57 2.96
CA THR A 22 6.37 6.64 4.08
C THR A 22 6.49 7.40 5.39
N THR A 23 7.28 8.49 5.40
CA THR A 23 7.45 9.36 6.58
C THR A 23 6.12 9.97 7.04
N THR A 24 5.31 10.46 6.10
CA THR A 24 3.97 10.99 6.40
C THR A 24 3.05 9.92 6.96
N ALA A 25 3.03 8.73 6.36
CA ALA A 25 2.18 7.62 6.77
C ALA A 25 2.54 7.10 8.17
N GLU A 26 3.83 6.96 8.47
CA GLU A 26 4.33 6.54 9.80
C GLU A 26 4.00 7.56 10.89
N THR A 27 4.21 8.85 10.60
CA THR A 27 3.91 9.93 11.55
C THR A 27 2.41 10.00 11.83
N MET A 28 1.58 9.98 10.78
CA MET A 28 0.13 9.98 10.90
C MET A 28 -0.38 8.76 11.67
N ALA A 29 0.16 7.58 11.39
CA ALA A 29 -0.22 6.35 12.09
C ALA A 29 0.11 6.41 13.58
N LYS A 30 1.29 6.93 13.93
CA LYS A 30 1.69 7.15 15.32
C LYS A 30 0.78 8.16 16.02
N ASP A 31 0.59 9.34 15.44
CA ASP A 31 -0.13 10.45 16.08
C ASP A 31 -1.63 10.18 16.21
N LEU A 32 -2.21 9.47 15.24
CA LEU A 32 -3.63 9.13 15.25
C LEU A 32 -3.90 7.73 15.84
N ASN A 33 -2.88 6.99 16.27
CA ASN A 33 -3.03 5.58 16.70
C ASN A 33 -3.74 4.73 15.63
N MET A 34 -3.25 4.79 14.38
CA MET A 34 -3.67 3.97 13.25
C MET A 34 -2.61 2.93 12.90
N THR A 35 -2.98 1.92 12.11
CA THR A 35 -2.02 0.97 11.57
C THR A 35 -1.51 1.46 10.23
N HIS A 36 -0.19 1.60 10.10
CA HIS A 36 0.47 1.85 8.81
C HIS A 36 0.72 0.52 8.10
N LEU A 37 0.28 0.41 6.85
CA LEU A 37 0.53 -0.73 5.97
C LEU A 37 1.30 -0.24 4.73
N CYS A 38 2.56 -0.63 4.61
CA CYS A 38 3.36 -0.38 3.41
C CYS A 38 3.14 -1.52 2.42
N VAL A 39 2.50 -1.22 1.30
CA VAL A 39 2.15 -2.21 0.26
C VAL A 39 3.41 -2.92 -0.26
N GLY A 40 4.50 -2.18 -0.51
CA GLY A 40 5.77 -2.76 -0.99
C GLY A 40 6.39 -3.76 -0.01
N ASP A 41 6.21 -3.57 1.30
CA ASP A 41 6.71 -4.51 2.31
C ASP A 41 5.84 -5.76 2.39
N ILE A 42 4.52 -5.60 2.24
CA ILE A 42 3.56 -6.72 2.18
C ILE A 42 3.88 -7.60 0.97
N ILE A 43 4.10 -7.00 -0.20
CA ILE A 43 4.47 -7.73 -1.42
C ILE A 43 5.75 -8.54 -1.22
N LYS A 44 6.80 -7.94 -0.65
CA LYS A 44 8.06 -8.64 -0.35
C LYS A 44 7.89 -9.77 0.65
N ARG A 45 7.08 -9.55 1.69
CA ARG A 45 6.83 -10.53 2.76
C ARG A 45 6.02 -11.72 2.26
N ASP A 46 4.98 -11.45 1.48
CA ASP A 46 3.98 -12.44 1.08
C ASP A 46 4.30 -13.04 -0.30
N GLY A 47 5.41 -12.62 -0.93
CA GLY A 47 5.87 -13.14 -2.22
C GLY A 47 4.95 -12.77 -3.39
N LEU A 48 4.25 -11.64 -3.29
CA LEU A 48 3.26 -11.17 -4.28
C LEU A 48 3.88 -10.33 -5.40
N ALA A 49 5.20 -10.41 -5.58
CA ALA A 49 5.89 -9.69 -6.64
C ALA A 49 5.72 -10.49 -7.94
N GLY A 50 5.23 -9.83 -9.00
CA GLY A 50 5.25 -10.37 -10.35
C GLY A 50 6.65 -10.26 -10.96
N GLU A 51 6.72 -10.16 -12.29
CA GLU A 51 7.99 -10.05 -12.99
C GLU A 51 8.74 -8.75 -12.65
N TRP A 52 10.08 -8.82 -12.64
CA TRP A 52 10.92 -7.64 -12.43
C TRP A 52 11.06 -6.85 -13.73
N ASP A 53 10.70 -5.56 -13.70
CA ASP A 53 10.92 -4.64 -14.80
C ASP A 53 12.32 -4.01 -14.68
N GLU A 54 13.23 -4.42 -15.57
CA GLU A 54 14.61 -3.91 -15.61
C GLU A 54 14.68 -2.44 -16.07
N GLN A 55 13.72 -1.94 -16.84
CA GLN A 55 13.70 -0.58 -17.36
C GLN A 55 13.33 0.43 -16.27
N TYR A 56 12.36 0.09 -15.42
CA TYR A 56 11.90 0.96 -14.33
C TYR A 56 12.46 0.58 -12.95
N GLN A 57 13.31 -0.46 -12.89
CA GLN A 57 13.91 -1.00 -11.66
C GLN A 57 12.87 -1.24 -10.56
N THR A 58 11.73 -1.81 -10.93
CA THR A 58 10.60 -2.07 -10.03
C THR A 58 9.99 -3.43 -10.32
N ASN A 59 9.38 -4.05 -9.31
CA ASN A 59 8.53 -5.21 -9.55
C ASN A 59 7.26 -4.73 -10.27
N VAL A 60 6.86 -5.44 -11.33
CA VAL A 60 5.51 -5.36 -11.87
C VAL A 60 4.61 -6.07 -10.86
N LEU A 61 3.59 -5.37 -10.40
CA LEU A 61 2.56 -5.99 -9.58
C LEU A 61 1.69 -6.80 -10.51
N ASP A 62 1.53 -8.08 -10.22
CA ASP A 62 0.54 -8.89 -10.90
C ASP A 62 -0.84 -8.45 -10.38
N GLU A 63 -1.43 -7.47 -11.07
CA GLU A 63 -2.76 -6.93 -10.74
C GLU A 63 -3.88 -7.91 -11.14
N GLU A 64 -3.56 -9.00 -11.85
CA GLU A 64 -4.49 -10.03 -12.32
C GLU A 64 -4.64 -11.18 -11.32
N GLY A 65 -5.19 -10.86 -10.15
CA GLY A 65 -5.87 -11.84 -9.33
C GLY A 65 -7.31 -12.04 -9.80
N GLU A 66 -7.53 -12.60 -10.99
CA GLU A 66 -8.78 -13.25 -11.45
C GLU A 66 -8.72 -13.52 -12.97
N ASP A 67 -8.40 -14.77 -13.35
CA ASP A 67 -9.14 -15.47 -14.40
C ASP A 67 -8.88 -17.00 -14.32
N SER A 68 -9.86 -17.69 -13.73
CA SER A 68 -10.14 -19.15 -13.75
C SER A 68 -9.34 -20.11 -12.85
#